data_AF-A0A522ARI4-F1
#
_entry.id   AF-A0A522ARI4-F1
#
_cell.length_a   1.000
_cell.length_b   1.000
_cell.length_c   1.000
_cell.angle_alpha   90.00
_cell.angle_beta   90.00
_cell.angle_gamma   90.00
#
_symmetry.space_group_name_H-M   'P 1'
#
loop_
_entity.id
_entity.type
_entity.pdbx_description
1 polymer ?
#
loop_
_entity_poly.entity_id
_entity_poly.type
_entity_poly.pdbx_seq_one_letter_code
_entity_poly.pdbx_strand_id
1 'polypeptide(L)'
;IGIGVGIDYGIYLLSRICEEYQGHRDYGTAIVGALATTGRAIFFTAIIVLIGILPWYFLSDLKFLADMGLLLVVVMLINMVVSLVVLPLLVWLIKPKFLGSDKLLVGEGVDLSAYLASEEDLK
;
A
#
# COMPACT_ATOMS: atom_id res chain seq x y z
N ILE A 1 10.00 -12.82 4.65
CA ILE A 1 10.27 -11.36 4.58
C ILE A 1 9.88 -10.81 3.21
N GLY A 2 10.50 -11.23 2.11
CA GLY A 2 10.22 -10.70 0.77
C GLY A 2 8.73 -10.68 0.38
N ILE A 3 8.04 -11.82 0.48
CA ILE A 3 6.62 -11.90 0.09
C ILE A 3 5.73 -10.98 0.95
N GLY A 4 5.96 -10.93 2.27
CA GLY A 4 5.16 -10.10 3.19
C GLY A 4 5.24 -8.61 2.86
N VAL A 5 6.44 -8.11 2.57
CA VAL A 5 6.63 -6.70 2.20
C VAL A 5 5.98 -6.36 0.86
N GLY A 6 5.98 -7.29 -0.10
CA GLY A 6 5.25 -7.12 -1.36
C GLY A 6 3.74 -7.04 -1.18
N ILE A 7 3.18 -7.87 -0.29
CA ILE A 7 1.75 -7.84 0.06
C ILE A 7 1.40 -6.51 0.72
N ASP A 8 2.21 -6.04 1.68
CA ASP A 8 1.99 -4.76 2.35
C ASP A 8 1.95 -3.58 1.37
N TYR A 9 2.91 -3.50 0.43
CA TYR A 9 2.90 -2.45 -0.59
C TYR A 9 1.64 -2.49 -1.46
N GLY A 10 1.22 -3.70 -1.85
CA GLY A 10 0.02 -3.89 -2.64
C GLY A 10 -1.24 -3.43 -1.92
N ILE A 11 -1.44 -3.88 -0.68
CA ILE A 11 -2.59 -3.52 0.15
C ILE A 11 -2.61 -2.01 0.40
N TYR A 12 -1.46 -1.43 0.75
CA TYR A 12 -1.36 -0.02 1.10
C TYR A 12 -1.66 0.90 -0.10
N LEU A 13 -1.14 0.56 -1.29
CA LEU A 13 -1.46 1.31 -2.51
C LEU A 13 -2.92 1.12 -2.93
N LEU A 14 -3.46 -0.11 -2.85
CA LEU A 14 -4.85 -0.38 -3.22
C LEU A 14 -5.85 0.32 -2.29
N SER A 15 -5.59 0.33 -0.99
CA SER A 15 -6.40 1.07 0.00
C SER A 15 -6.47 2.54 -0.40
N ARG A 16 -5.32 3.14 -0.74
CA ARG A 16 -5.27 4.55 -1.14
C ARG A 16 -6.01 4.81 -2.45
N ILE A 17 -5.92 3.92 -3.43
CA ILE A 17 -6.70 4.03 -4.67
C ILE A 17 -8.21 4.00 -4.35
N CYS A 18 -8.63 3.17 -3.40
CA CYS A 18 -10.02 3.08 -2.98
C CYS A 18 -10.50 4.37 -2.30
N GLU A 19 -9.71 4.95 -1.41
CA GLU A 19 -9.97 6.25 -0.76
C GLU A 19 -10.13 7.37 -1.81
N GLU A 20 -9.17 7.50 -2.74
CA GLU A 20 -9.19 8.55 -3.76
C GLU A 20 -10.33 8.36 -4.78
N TYR A 21 -10.71 7.11 -5.06
CA TYR A 21 -11.81 6.77 -5.95
C TYR A 21 -13.17 7.16 -5.38
N GLN A 22 -13.37 7.08 -4.06
CA GLN A 22 -14.61 7.52 -3.44
C GLN A 22 -14.80 9.05 -3.54
N GLY A 23 -13.72 9.82 -3.41
CA GLY A 23 -13.77 11.28 -3.54
C GLY A 23 -14.03 11.77 -4.97
N HIS A 24 -13.41 11.14 -5.98
CA HIS A 24 -13.42 11.64 -7.36
C HIS A 24 -14.31 10.85 -8.32
N ARG A 25 -14.66 9.60 -7.99
CA ARG A 25 -15.39 8.64 -8.84
C ARG A 25 -14.79 8.45 -10.25
N ASP A 26 -13.50 8.71 -10.39
CA ASP A 26 -12.73 8.48 -11.60
C ASP A 26 -11.50 7.63 -11.29
N TYR A 27 -11.36 6.51 -12.01
CA TYR A 27 -10.25 5.58 -11.84
C TYR A 27 -8.90 6.21 -12.20
N GLY A 28 -8.85 7.05 -13.24
CA GLY A 28 -7.61 7.69 -13.68
C GLY A 28 -7.08 8.63 -12.61
N THR A 29 -7.93 9.54 -12.15
CA THR A 29 -7.61 10.51 -11.10
C THR A 29 -7.26 9.81 -9.78
N ALA A 30 -8.01 8.77 -9.40
CA ALA A 30 -7.74 8.02 -8.17
C ALA A 30 -6.37 7.33 -8.18
N ILE A 31 -6.00 6.69 -9.28
CA ILE A 31 -4.68 6.05 -9.44
C ILE A 31 -3.57 7.09 -9.36
N VAL A 32 -3.72 8.23 -10.04
CA VAL A 32 -2.72 9.31 -10.04
C VAL A 32 -2.55 9.89 -8.63
N GLY A 33 -3.66 10.16 -7.92
CA GLY A 33 -3.63 10.65 -6.53
C GLY A 33 -2.96 9.68 -5.56
N ALA A 34 -3.27 8.38 -5.68
CA ALA A 34 -2.66 7.35 -4.84
C ALA A 34 -1.16 7.15 -5.12
N LEU A 35 -0.73 7.24 -6.38
CA LEU A 35 0.68 7.18 -6.75
C LEU A 35 1.46 8.41 -6.28
N ALA A 36 0.85 9.60 -6.34
CA ALA A 36 1.48 10.84 -5.91
C ALA A 36 1.73 10.90 -4.39
N THR A 37 0.90 10.20 -3.60
CA THR A 37 0.99 10.15 -2.14
C THR A 37 1.70 8.88 -1.68
N THR A 38 0.98 7.76 -1.69
CA THR A 38 1.45 6.46 -1.21
C THR A 38 2.53 5.86 -2.11
N GLY A 39 2.43 6.03 -3.43
CA GLY A 39 3.44 5.51 -4.36
C GLY A 39 4.84 6.07 -4.10
N ARG A 40 4.94 7.38 -3.82
CA ARG A 40 6.23 8.00 -3.43
C ARG A 40 6.75 7.45 -2.11
N ALA A 41 5.88 7.24 -1.12
CA ALA A 41 6.28 6.68 0.17
C ALA A 41 6.85 5.25 0.02
N ILE A 42 6.19 4.37 -0.76
CA ILE A 42 6.67 3.01 -1.05
C ILE A 42 8.06 3.06 -1.71
N PHE A 43 8.24 3.95 -2.69
CA PHE A 43 9.52 4.11 -3.39
C PHE A 43 10.66 4.53 -2.45
N PHE A 44 10.42 5.51 -1.57
CA PHE A 44 11.43 5.93 -0.60
C PHE A 44 11.81 4.81 0.38
N THR A 45 10.83 4.10 0.92
CA THR A 45 11.08 2.98 1.84
C THR A 45 11.91 1.89 1.17
N ALA A 46 11.57 1.52 -0.06
CA ALA A 46 12.32 0.51 -0.82
C ALA A 46 13.78 0.93 -1.06
N ILE A 47 14.03 2.21 -1.37
CA ILE A 47 15.39 2.76 -1.55
C ILE A 47 16.17 2.73 -0.24
N ILE A 48 15.57 3.17 0.86
CA ILE A 48 16.24 3.20 2.17
C ILE A 48 16.67 1.79 2.59
N VAL A 49 15.81 0.80 2.38
CA VAL A 49 16.12 -0.61 2.65
C VAL A 49 17.26 -1.11 1.74
N LEU A 50 17.24 -0.75 0.46
CA LEU A 50 18.33 -1.07 -0.47
C LEU A 50 19.69 -0.54 0.04
N ILE A 51 19.71 0.72 0.46
CA ILE A 51 20.90 1.38 1.01
C ILE A 51 21.33 0.72 2.33
N GLY A 52 20.38 0.28 3.17
CA GLY A 52 20.70 -0.44 4.41
C GLY A 52 21.33 -1.82 4.19
N ILE A 53 20.99 -2.49 3.09
CA ILE A 53 21.52 -3.84 2.77
C ILE A 53 22.84 -3.76 1.97
N LEU A 54 23.06 -2.67 1.22
CA LEU A 54 24.29 -2.46 0.43
C LEU A 54 25.60 -2.68 1.22
N PRO A 55 25.77 -2.19 2.47
CA PRO A 55 26.96 -2.44 3.27
C PRO A 55 27.22 -3.92 3.57
N TRP A 56 26.19 -4.77 3.66
CA TRP A 56 26.36 -6.21 3.91
C TRP A 56 27.07 -6.91 2.76
N TYR A 57 26.93 -6.39 1.54
CA TYR A 57 27.63 -6.91 0.38
C TYR A 57 29.14 -6.62 0.44
N PHE A 58 29.53 -5.46 0.99
CA PHE A 58 30.93 -5.00 1.01
C PHE A 58 31.70 -5.37 2.29
N LEU A 59 31.02 -5.47 3.43
CA LEU A 59 31.68 -5.60 4.75
C LEU A 59 31.65 -7.02 5.32
N SER A 60 31.03 -7.99 4.65
CA SER A 60 30.89 -9.34 5.20
C SER A 60 31.93 -10.31 4.66
N ASP A 61 32.80 -10.80 5.54
CA ASP A 61 33.72 -11.92 5.27
C ASP A 61 32.97 -13.26 5.05
N LEU A 62 31.68 -13.32 5.41
CA LEU A 62 30.81 -14.48 5.21
C LEU A 62 30.01 -14.32 3.92
N LYS A 63 30.48 -14.98 2.85
CA LYS A 63 29.81 -15.05 1.53
C LYS A 63 28.31 -15.37 1.62
N PHE A 64 27.89 -16.16 2.60
CA PHE A 64 26.48 -16.50 2.83
C PHE A 64 25.61 -15.26 3.13
N LEU A 65 26.11 -14.32 3.93
CA LEU A 65 25.35 -13.11 4.30
C LEU A 65 25.21 -12.15 3.11
N ALA A 66 26.25 -12.05 2.28
CA ALA A 66 26.23 -11.25 1.06
C ALA A 66 25.25 -11.79 0.02
N ASP A 67 25.25 -13.11 -0.22
CA ASP A 67 24.34 -13.76 -1.19
C ASP A 67 22.87 -13.63 -0.74
N MET A 68 22.58 -13.74 0.56
CA MET A 68 21.24 -13.53 1.11
C MET A 68 20.79 -12.07 1.04
N GLY A 69 21.70 -11.12 1.30
CA GLY A 69 21.42 -9.69 1.16
C GLY A 69 21.08 -9.30 -0.28
N LEU A 70 21.83 -9.84 -1.25
CA LEU A 70 21.56 -9.62 -2.67
C LEU A 70 20.18 -10.15 -3.08
N LEU A 71 19.83 -11.36 -2.64
CA LEU A 71 18.52 -11.95 -2.92
C LEU A 71 17.39 -11.09 -2.34
N LEU A 72 17.56 -10.56 -1.13
CA LEU A 72 16.59 -9.67 -0.49
C LEU A 72 16.40 -8.37 -1.28
N VAL A 73 17.50 -7.75 -1.72
CA VAL A 73 17.49 -6.53 -2.56
C VAL A 73 16.71 -6.76 -3.86
N VAL A 74 16.98 -7.87 -4.55
CA VAL A 74 16.28 -8.21 -5.80
C VAL A 74 14.79 -8.41 -5.57
N VAL A 75 14.40 -9.14 -4.53
CA VAL A 75 12.99 -9.38 -4.21
C VAL A 75 12.27 -8.07 -3.85
N MET A 76 12.91 -7.18 -3.09
CA MET A 76 12.33 -5.88 -2.75
C MET A 76 12.10 -5.00 -3.98
N LEU A 77 13.07 -4.96 -4.91
CA LEU A 77 12.91 -4.22 -6.16
C LEU A 77 11.76 -4.75 -7.00
N ILE A 78 11.67 -6.07 -7.16
CA ILE A 78 10.58 -6.70 -7.91
C ILE A 78 9.23 -6.35 -7.26
N ASN A 79 9.12 -6.48 -5.94
CA ASN A 79 7.88 -6.15 -5.23
C ASN A 79 7.48 -4.68 -5.37
N MET A 80 8.44 -3.76 -5.27
CA MET A 80 8.21 -2.34 -5.48
C MET A 80 7.67 -2.08 -6.89
N VAL A 81 8.30 -2.65 -7.92
CA VAL A 81 7.87 -2.48 -9.32
C VAL A 81 6.48 -3.09 -9.54
N VAL A 82 6.22 -4.30 -9.03
CA VAL A 82 4.91 -4.93 -9.12
C VAL A 82 3.84 -4.08 -8.45
N SER A 83 4.11 -3.57 -7.25
CA SER A 83 3.15 -2.72 -6.54
C SER A 83 2.89 -1.41 -7.28
N LEU A 84 3.93 -0.72 -7.76
CA LEU A 84 3.77 0.61 -8.37
C LEU A 84 3.29 0.58 -9.81
N VAL A 85 3.48 -0.54 -10.53
CA VAL A 85 3.14 -0.64 -11.96
C VAL A 85 2.01 -1.63 -12.20
N VAL A 86 2.17 -2.88 -11.74
CA VAL A 86 1.23 -3.96 -12.06
C VAL A 86 -0.11 -3.73 -11.35
N LEU A 87 -0.09 -3.30 -10.09
CA LEU A 87 -1.32 -3.05 -9.33
C LEU A 87 -2.19 -1.94 -9.95
N PRO A 88 -1.70 -0.71 -10.21
CA PRO A 88 -2.54 0.32 -10.82
C PRO A 88 -2.99 -0.05 -12.24
N LEU A 89 -2.14 -0.75 -13.01
CA LEU A 89 -2.52 -1.28 -14.32
C LEU A 89 -3.69 -2.27 -14.21
N LEU A 90 -3.64 -3.17 -13.23
CA LEU A 90 -4.69 -4.16 -12.99
C LEU A 90 -6.00 -3.50 -12.57
N VAL A 91 -5.93 -2.49 -11.70
CA VAL A 91 -7.10 -1.69 -11.31
C VAL A 91 -7.71 -0.99 -12.51
N TRP A 92 -6.89 -0.39 -13.37
CA TRP A 92 -7.35 0.31 -14.58
C TRP A 92 -7.99 -0.64 -15.61
N LEU A 93 -7.44 -1.85 -15.78
CA LEU A 93 -7.94 -2.84 -16.73
C LEU A 93 -9.22 -3.54 -16.25
N ILE A 94 -9.24 -3.99 -14.99
CA ILE A 94 -10.37 -4.76 -14.44
C ILE A 94 -11.52 -3.84 -14.03
N LYS A 95 -11.23 -2.60 -13.63
CA LYS A 95 -12.19 -1.65 -13.02
C LYS A 95 -13.06 -2.35 -11.97
N PRO A 96 -12.45 -2.90 -10.92
CA PRO A 96 -13.17 -3.78 -10.03
C PRO A 96 -14.32 -3.04 -9.33
N LYS A 97 -15.49 -3.70 -9.28
CA LYS A 97 -16.72 -3.16 -8.68
C LYS A 97 -16.60 -2.87 -7.18
N PHE A 98 -15.62 -3.48 -6.48
CA PHE A 98 -15.40 -3.26 -5.05
C PHE A 98 -14.89 -1.86 -4.72
N LEU A 99 -14.25 -1.14 -5.65
CA LEU A 99 -13.79 0.23 -5.44
C LEU A 99 -14.94 1.21 -5.17
N GLY A 100 -16.15 0.90 -5.68
CA GLY A 100 -17.36 1.68 -5.42
C GLY A 100 -18.17 1.20 -4.22
N SER A 101 -17.67 0.25 -3.43
CA SER A 101 -18.41 -0.28 -2.28
C SER A 101 -18.15 0.54 -1.02
N ASP A 102 -19.18 1.25 -0.54
CA ASP A 102 -19.14 2.03 0.71
C ASP A 102 -18.83 1.17 1.96
N LYS A 103 -18.96 -0.16 1.85
CA LYS A 103 -18.70 -1.10 2.95
C LYS A 103 -17.22 -1.31 3.29
N LEU A 104 -16.28 -0.78 2.50
CA LEU A 104 -14.84 -0.87 2.79
C LEU A 104 -14.38 0.11 3.89
N LEU A 105 -15.22 1.10 4.24
CA LEU A 105 -14.95 2.05 5.33
C LEU A 105 -15.56 1.60 6.65
N VAL A 106 -15.12 0.45 7.18
CA VAL A 106 -15.45 0.02 8.57
C VAL A 106 -14.64 0.85 9.60
N GLY A 107 -14.48 2.16 9.37
CA GLY A 107 -13.60 3.04 10.15
C GLY A 107 -14.24 4.34 10.67
N GLU A 108 -15.28 4.90 10.04
CA GLU A 108 -15.78 6.24 10.40
C GLU A 108 -17.31 6.37 10.53
N GLY A 109 -18.05 5.27 10.43
CA GLY A 109 -19.52 5.31 10.33
C GLY A 109 -20.32 4.73 11.50
N VAL A 110 -19.75 4.57 12.70
CA VAL A 110 -20.61 4.36 13.87
C VAL A 110 -21.05 5.72 14.35
N ASP A 111 -22.18 6.17 13.82
CA ASP A 111 -22.86 7.40 14.18
C ASP A 111 -23.33 7.31 15.64
N LEU A 112 -22.41 7.57 16.58
CA LEU A 112 -22.64 7.54 18.02
C LEU A 112 -23.68 8.59 18.45
N SER A 113 -23.92 9.60 17.61
CA SER A 113 -24.97 10.60 17.80
C SER A 113 -26.36 9.97 17.85
N ALA A 114 -26.59 8.85 17.16
CA ALA A 114 -27.83 8.09 17.24
C ALA A 114 -28.03 7.37 18.59
N TYR A 115 -26.94 7.02 19.28
CA TYR A 115 -26.99 6.42 20.63
C TYR A 115 -27.11 7.48 21.72
N LEU A 116 -26.43 8.62 21.56
CA LEU A 116 -26.51 9.74 22.51
C LEU A 116 -27.90 10.39 22.53
N ALA A 117 -28.61 10.43 21.39
CA ALA A 117 -30.01 10.85 21.33
C ALA A 117 -30.96 9.90 22.09
N SER A 118 -30.59 8.63 22.27
CA SER A 118 -31.41 7.64 22.98
C SER A 118 -31.28 7.67 24.51
N GLU A 119 -30.18 8.23 25.04
CA GLU A 119 -30.01 8.40 26.49
C GLU A 119 -30.74 9.64 27.04
N GLU A 120 -31.00 10.64 26.20
CA GLU A 120 -31.68 11.88 26.61
C GLU A 120 -33.20 11.69 26.78
N ASP A 121 -33.82 10.78 26.01
CA ASP A 121 -35.25 10.42 26.14
C ASP A 121 -35.56 9.49 27.34
N LEU A 122 -34.53 8.96 28.03
CA LEU A 122 -34.71 8.07 29.18
C LEU A 122 -34.69 8.82 30.54
N LYS A 123 -34.32 10.10 30.57
CA LYS A 123 -34.33 10.94 31.78
C LYS A 123 -35.54 11.86 31.83
#